data_AF-A0A165X1Y8-F1
#
_entry.id   AF-A0A165X1Y8-F1
#
_cell.length_a   1.000
_cell.length_b   1.000
_cell.length_c   1.000
_cell.angle_alpha   90.00
_cell.angle_beta   90.00
_cell.angle_gamma   90.00
#
_symmetry.space_group_name_H-M   'P 1'
#
loop_
_entity.id
_entity.type
_entity.pdbx_description
1 polymer ?
#
loop_
_entity_poly.entity_id
_entity_poly.type
_entity_poly.pdbx_seq_one_letter_code
_entity_poly.pdbx_strand_id
1 'polypeptide(L)'
;MQSEIEPVAAPSDIALQVLSMPDMLHIIFFLSTVDANHAATYVCRLWRAVALKYFWRVVSNPQYLLNALCPLMSDHKSFKRPPIASDWTSFKPIAEAVRYIVCSSEWPISQAIVSELERSIFIPKPPFSRLEGFVWKMEYLPEIIETRALHSMLLPRSLSRLSLHRIPTTISDIDIGYTLKQVGQDIADFALNLTHLTITHLLMPDSGRIILVEADIEALLSCLPTLIKVQLSPCFLTRKVNQALSSLPKLQYIGPCVADAGGCDVFHSSDVSSTLELYAFPELREPAFVALTSLAICMPIELITALLRNTTFPAQQLIRLSARSTGSYANSTGATDSAIPNESLAHFFRAFTTRCQHVTDLFLALDSPVLPPNGDAQSIDAHTLACIAGAVQLKKLVIRDSRPLLDISEDDLIHAVRGMRDLHTLWLVPDPLWPSLTSPPTPTYTMRTAGKLLRVLPQLSSLGLYFDLRHIFTPQGNDKLPRRLAEIFCGTSPCPRTVFMVEVYEHVGVSGCLMPSTLSSWKEFGFVSMVPEHTTVVKKITDDWLAALKSTYESEQETEGTEHHEAQGLRTPQLEDTTASSQSQGVRCMQQ
;
A
#
# COMPACT_ATOMS: atom_id res chain seq x y z
N MET A 1 -9.00 40.65 -20.72
CA MET A 1 -8.60 40.75 -19.30
C MET A 1 -7.11 40.50 -19.23
N GLN A 2 -6.30 41.56 -19.13
CA GLN A 2 -4.88 41.47 -18.84
C GLN A 2 -4.77 41.42 -17.31
N SER A 3 -4.36 40.28 -16.74
CA SER A 3 -4.05 40.24 -15.31
C SER A 3 -2.72 40.95 -15.12
N GLU A 4 -2.74 42.09 -14.43
CA GLU A 4 -1.54 42.73 -13.91
C GLU A 4 -0.82 41.73 -12.99
N ILE A 5 0.32 41.23 -13.43
CA ILE A 5 1.21 40.42 -12.60
C ILE A 5 1.90 41.42 -11.68
N GLU A 6 1.51 41.47 -10.41
CA GLU A 6 2.20 42.26 -9.40
C GLU A 6 3.69 41.89 -9.37
N PRO A 7 4.61 42.87 -9.34
CA PRO A 7 6.04 42.61 -9.30
C PRO A 7 6.39 41.92 -7.98
N VAL A 8 6.87 40.67 -8.08
CA VAL A 8 7.39 39.91 -6.95
C VAL A 8 8.52 40.73 -6.29
N ALA A 9 8.35 41.06 -5.01
CA ALA A 9 9.33 41.81 -4.24
C ALA A 9 10.71 41.16 -4.32
N ALA A 10 11.76 41.98 -4.44
CA ALA A 10 13.13 41.49 -4.51
C ALA A 10 13.44 40.60 -3.30
N PRO A 11 14.06 39.42 -3.48
CA PRO A 11 14.42 38.55 -2.38
C PRO A 11 15.37 39.28 -1.42
N SER A 12 15.14 39.14 -0.11
CA SER A 12 16.01 39.75 0.89
C SER A 12 17.45 39.23 0.77
N ASP A 13 18.44 40.03 1.18
CA ASP A 13 19.87 39.63 1.19
C ASP A 13 20.09 38.30 1.94
N ILE A 14 19.26 38.05 2.96
CA ILE A 14 19.25 36.81 3.74
C ILE A 14 18.86 35.62 2.86
N ALA A 15 17.85 35.76 2.01
CA ALA A 15 17.44 34.69 1.09
C ALA A 15 18.55 34.36 0.08
N LEU A 16 19.21 35.38 -0.47
CA LEU A 16 20.34 35.19 -1.39
C LEU A 16 21.54 34.52 -0.70
N GLN A 17 21.80 34.87 0.57
CA GLN A 17 22.83 34.23 1.37
C GLN A 17 22.51 32.74 1.63
N VAL A 18 21.28 32.43 2.03
CA VAL A 18 20.81 31.05 2.25
C VAL A 18 20.92 30.20 0.97
N LEU A 19 20.55 30.76 -0.18
CA LEU A 19 20.64 30.11 -1.50
C LEU A 19 22.07 29.94 -2.01
N SER A 20 23.05 30.53 -1.34
CA SER A 20 24.48 30.35 -1.61
C SER A 20 25.14 29.32 -0.69
N MET A 21 24.43 28.81 0.33
CA MET A 21 24.93 27.80 1.26
C MET A 21 24.65 26.38 0.72
N PRO A 22 25.67 25.55 0.47
CA PRO A 22 25.48 24.21 -0.06
C PRO A 22 24.57 23.33 0.80
N ASP A 23 24.70 23.42 2.13
CA ASP A 23 23.91 22.62 3.09
C ASP A 23 22.42 22.96 3.05
N MET A 24 22.09 24.24 2.87
CA MET A 24 20.69 24.66 2.73
C MET A 24 20.11 24.19 1.39
N LEU A 25 20.88 24.26 0.31
CA LEU A 25 20.47 23.70 -0.99
C LEU A 25 20.25 22.19 -0.92
N HIS A 26 21.06 21.46 -0.14
CA HIS A 26 20.86 20.03 0.11
C HIS A 26 19.50 19.75 0.74
N ILE A 27 19.07 20.54 1.73
CA ILE A 27 17.75 20.41 2.37
C ILE A 27 16.63 20.78 1.38
N ILE A 28 16.77 21.92 0.68
CA ILE A 28 15.77 22.40 -0.28
C ILE A 28 15.54 21.35 -1.37
N PHE A 29 16.60 20.86 -2.02
CA PHE A 29 16.47 19.90 -3.11
C PHE A 29 16.05 18.50 -2.65
N PHE A 30 16.36 18.12 -1.40
CA PHE A 30 15.83 16.89 -0.82
C PHE A 30 14.30 16.93 -0.68
N LEU A 31 13.73 18.09 -0.35
CA LEU A 31 12.29 18.29 -0.18
C LEU A 31 11.58 18.72 -1.48
N SER A 32 12.33 19.04 -2.53
CA SER A 32 11.80 19.50 -3.82
C SER A 32 11.35 18.36 -4.71
N THR A 33 10.46 18.66 -5.66
CA THR A 33 10.04 17.71 -6.70
C THR A 33 11.17 17.43 -7.69
N VAL A 34 11.04 16.33 -8.45
CA VAL A 34 12.01 15.97 -9.50
C VAL A 34 12.14 17.08 -10.55
N ASP A 35 11.03 17.69 -10.95
CA ASP A 35 11.02 18.78 -11.94
C ASP A 35 11.70 20.04 -11.42
N ALA A 36 11.46 20.41 -10.16
CA ALA A 36 12.13 21.55 -9.52
C ALA A 36 13.65 21.31 -9.42
N ASN A 37 14.05 20.09 -9.04
CA ASN A 37 15.46 19.69 -9.01
C ASN A 37 16.09 19.72 -10.41
N HIS A 38 15.36 19.29 -11.45
CA HIS A 38 15.81 19.39 -12.83
C HIS A 38 16.02 20.84 -13.25
N ALA A 39 15.05 21.72 -13.02
CA ALA A 39 15.14 23.15 -13.31
C ALA A 39 16.33 23.80 -12.57
N ALA A 40 16.54 23.44 -11.31
CA ALA A 40 17.66 23.93 -10.51
C ALA A 40 19.04 23.58 -11.09
N THR A 41 19.15 22.54 -11.93
CA THR A 41 20.41 22.22 -12.61
C THR A 41 20.85 23.27 -13.63
N TYR A 42 19.95 24.16 -14.05
CA TYR A 42 20.21 25.22 -15.03
C TYR A 42 20.48 26.60 -14.41
N VAL A 43 20.39 26.76 -13.08
CA VAL A 43 20.46 28.07 -12.42
C VAL A 43 21.89 28.61 -12.34
N CYS A 44 22.78 27.93 -11.60
CA CYS A 44 24.19 28.31 -11.49
C CYS A 44 25.06 27.07 -11.23
N ARG A 45 26.40 27.20 -11.27
CA ARG A 45 27.32 26.06 -11.10
C ARG A 45 27.16 25.36 -9.75
N LEU A 46 26.96 26.13 -8.68
CA LEU A 46 26.78 25.59 -7.33
C LEU A 46 25.48 24.78 -7.25
N TRP A 47 24.36 25.38 -7.67
CA TRP A 47 23.05 24.72 -7.68
C TRP A 47 23.08 23.48 -8.53
N ARG A 48 23.67 23.55 -9.72
CA ARG A 48 23.86 22.38 -10.59
C ARG A 48 24.60 21.24 -9.88
N ALA A 49 25.70 21.53 -9.19
CA ALA A 49 26.48 20.50 -8.50
C ALA A 49 25.70 19.80 -7.38
N VAL A 50 24.82 20.52 -6.68
CA VAL A 50 23.98 19.98 -5.60
C VAL A 50 22.74 19.30 -6.17
N ALA A 51 21.97 20.01 -7.01
CA ALA A 51 20.72 19.54 -7.61
C ALA A 51 20.90 18.27 -8.45
N LEU A 52 22.02 18.14 -9.18
CA LEU A 52 22.32 16.94 -9.96
C LEU A 52 22.32 15.67 -9.09
N LYS A 53 22.77 15.77 -7.83
CA LYS A 53 22.78 14.63 -6.88
C LYS A 53 21.38 14.17 -6.52
N TYR A 54 20.42 15.10 -6.42
CA TYR A 54 19.04 14.82 -6.06
C TYR A 54 18.21 14.40 -7.28
N PHE A 55 18.39 15.09 -8.40
CA PHE A 55 17.72 14.79 -9.65
C PHE A 55 18.03 13.36 -10.13
N TRP A 56 19.30 12.95 -10.12
CA TRP A 56 19.70 11.59 -10.53
C TRP A 56 19.66 10.57 -9.40
N ARG A 57 19.26 10.94 -8.18
CA ARG A 57 19.26 10.01 -7.03
C ARG A 57 18.39 8.78 -7.29
N VAL A 58 17.22 9.00 -7.88
CA VAL A 58 16.23 7.96 -8.21
C VAL A 58 15.95 8.04 -9.70
N VAL A 59 16.33 7.00 -10.42
CA VAL A 59 16.16 6.90 -11.88
C VAL A 59 15.03 5.95 -12.19
N SER A 60 13.85 6.49 -12.50
CA SER A 60 12.66 5.71 -12.87
C SER A 60 12.66 5.27 -14.34
N ASN A 61 13.41 5.98 -15.20
CA ASN A 61 13.58 5.65 -16.61
C ASN A 61 15.08 5.52 -16.92
N PRO A 62 15.61 4.29 -17.07
CA PRO A 62 17.02 4.06 -17.31
C PRO A 62 17.49 4.58 -18.69
N GLN A 63 16.59 4.77 -19.66
CA GLN A 63 16.98 5.31 -20.98
C GLN A 63 17.48 6.75 -20.89
N TYR A 64 16.94 7.58 -19.98
CA TYR A 64 17.48 8.93 -19.75
C TYR A 64 18.90 8.89 -19.20
N LEU A 65 19.16 7.96 -18.27
CA LEU A 65 20.49 7.75 -17.70
C LEU A 65 21.48 7.28 -18.78
N LEU A 66 21.07 6.33 -19.62
CA LEU A 66 21.89 5.83 -20.72
C LEU A 66 22.13 6.90 -21.79
N ASN A 67 21.13 7.71 -22.13
CA ASN A 67 21.27 8.82 -23.08
C ASN A 67 22.19 9.94 -22.54
N ALA A 68 22.25 10.12 -21.22
CA ALA A 68 23.20 11.03 -20.58
C ALA A 68 24.63 10.50 -20.61
N LEU A 69 24.83 9.17 -20.65
CA LEU A 69 26.13 8.56 -20.89
C LEU A 69 26.55 8.72 -22.35
N CYS A 70 25.75 8.24 -23.29
CA CYS A 70 26.03 8.35 -24.72
C CYS A 70 24.70 8.46 -25.49
N PRO A 71 24.60 9.32 -26.53
CA PRO A 71 23.35 9.50 -27.25
C PRO A 71 22.77 8.18 -27.77
N LEU A 72 21.48 7.96 -27.50
CA LEU A 72 20.73 6.82 -28.01
C LEU A 72 20.18 7.09 -29.41
N MET A 73 20.00 6.04 -30.21
CA MET A 73 19.23 6.07 -31.46
C MET A 73 17.76 6.44 -31.18
N SER A 74 17.02 6.84 -32.21
CA SER A 74 15.61 7.26 -32.08
C SER A 74 14.68 6.13 -31.61
N ASP A 75 15.10 4.88 -31.76
CA ASP A 75 14.39 3.71 -31.25
C ASP A 75 14.71 3.40 -29.78
N HIS A 76 15.68 4.10 -29.19
CA HIS A 76 16.22 3.86 -27.84
C HIS A 76 16.75 2.44 -27.61
N LYS A 77 17.03 1.67 -28.68
CA LYS A 77 17.52 0.29 -28.59
C LYS A 77 19.03 0.16 -28.78
N SER A 78 19.73 1.23 -29.12
CA SER A 78 21.18 1.21 -29.28
C SER A 78 21.76 2.59 -29.08
N PHE A 79 23.06 2.65 -28.79
CA PHE A 79 23.77 3.93 -28.83
C PHE A 79 24.02 4.34 -30.29
N LYS A 80 23.98 5.65 -30.58
CA LYS A 80 24.39 6.19 -31.89
C LYS A 80 25.84 5.85 -32.24
N ARG A 81 26.67 5.66 -31.20
CA ARG A 81 28.05 5.21 -31.27
C ARG A 81 28.42 4.53 -29.95
N PRO A 82 29.43 3.64 -29.92
CA PRO A 82 29.93 3.09 -28.66
C PRO A 82 30.39 4.20 -27.70
N PRO A 83 30.14 4.07 -26.38
CA PRO A 83 30.65 5.02 -25.39
C PRO A 83 32.18 5.08 -25.35
N ILE A 84 32.74 6.29 -25.34
CA ILE A 84 34.18 6.54 -25.28
C ILE A 84 34.60 7.12 -23.91
N ALA A 85 35.91 7.24 -23.65
CA ALA A 85 36.43 7.71 -22.37
C ALA A 85 35.91 9.10 -21.94
N SER A 86 35.72 10.04 -22.88
CA SER A 86 35.20 11.38 -22.57
C SER A 86 33.73 11.37 -22.14
N ASP A 87 32.95 10.42 -22.66
CA ASP A 87 31.56 10.22 -22.28
C ASP A 87 31.48 9.79 -20.83
N TRP A 88 32.25 8.76 -20.46
CA TRP A 88 32.33 8.29 -19.08
C TRP A 88 32.83 9.38 -18.13
N THR A 89 33.85 10.15 -18.53
CA THR A 89 34.38 11.25 -17.70
C THR A 89 33.29 12.29 -17.39
N SER A 90 32.46 12.61 -18.38
CA SER A 90 31.35 13.56 -18.23
C SER A 90 30.18 12.97 -17.46
N PHE A 91 29.94 11.67 -17.60
CA PHE A 91 28.84 10.93 -16.97
C PHE A 91 29.15 10.48 -15.53
N LYS A 92 30.41 10.34 -15.15
CA LYS A 92 30.84 9.86 -13.83
C LYS A 92 30.15 10.58 -12.65
N PRO A 93 30.00 11.93 -12.63
CA PRO A 93 29.26 12.61 -11.56
C PRO A 93 27.79 12.19 -11.46
N ILE A 94 27.17 11.86 -12.60
CA ILE A 94 25.80 11.32 -12.66
C ILE A 94 25.79 9.89 -12.10
N ALA A 95 26.68 9.01 -12.57
CA ALA A 95 26.78 7.64 -12.07
C ALA A 95 27.00 7.56 -10.55
N GLU A 96 27.82 8.47 -9.99
CA GLU A 96 28.06 8.57 -8.55
C GLU A 96 26.90 9.20 -7.75
N ALA A 97 25.96 9.86 -8.41
CA ALA A 97 24.74 10.41 -7.81
C ALA A 97 23.61 9.38 -7.74
N VAL A 98 23.56 8.42 -8.67
CA VAL A 98 22.52 7.40 -8.70
C VAL A 98 22.57 6.53 -7.44
N ARG A 99 21.41 6.39 -6.79
CA ARG A 99 21.21 5.54 -5.60
C ARG A 99 20.15 4.48 -5.84
N TYR A 100 19.14 4.78 -6.64
CA TYR A 100 18.03 3.88 -6.96
C TYR A 100 17.82 3.85 -8.47
N ILE A 101 17.73 2.66 -9.04
CA ILE A 101 17.34 2.45 -10.44
C ILE A 101 16.08 1.59 -10.47
N VAL A 102 15.09 2.01 -11.24
CA VAL A 102 13.90 1.22 -11.56
C VAL A 102 13.94 0.86 -13.03
N CYS A 103 14.06 -0.43 -13.34
CA CYS A 103 13.91 -0.97 -14.68
C CYS A 103 12.51 -1.54 -14.82
N SER A 104 11.72 -1.02 -15.77
CA SER A 104 10.37 -1.51 -16.08
C SER A 104 10.24 -1.91 -17.55
N SER A 105 9.17 -2.63 -17.86
CA SER A 105 8.76 -3.00 -19.22
C SER A 105 8.45 -1.79 -20.12
N GLU A 106 8.09 -0.64 -19.53
CA GLU A 106 7.87 0.61 -20.27
C GLU A 106 9.17 1.18 -20.85
N TRP A 107 10.30 0.92 -20.19
CA TRP A 107 11.61 1.48 -20.53
C TRP A 107 12.68 0.39 -20.57
N PRO A 108 12.54 -0.62 -21.48
CA PRO A 108 13.46 -1.73 -21.51
C PRO A 108 14.86 -1.26 -21.91
N ILE A 109 15.86 -1.87 -21.32
CA ILE A 109 17.26 -1.73 -21.75
C ILE A 109 17.53 -2.88 -22.71
N SER A 110 17.71 -2.57 -23.98
CA SER A 110 17.94 -3.57 -25.02
C SER A 110 19.28 -4.30 -24.87
N GLN A 111 19.36 -5.52 -25.37
CA GLN A 111 20.60 -6.31 -25.40
C GLN A 111 21.76 -5.59 -26.10
N ALA A 112 21.48 -4.84 -27.17
CA ALA A 112 22.51 -4.12 -27.90
C ALA A 112 23.19 -3.06 -27.00
N ILE A 113 22.42 -2.33 -26.19
CA ILE A 113 22.99 -1.38 -25.22
C ILE A 113 23.82 -2.13 -24.18
N VAL A 114 23.29 -3.21 -23.61
CA VAL A 114 23.97 -4.00 -22.58
C VAL A 114 25.29 -4.56 -23.10
N SER A 115 25.28 -5.15 -24.29
CA SER A 115 26.47 -5.70 -24.96
C SER A 115 27.53 -4.63 -25.20
N GLU A 116 27.11 -3.42 -25.59
CA GLU A 116 28.04 -2.30 -25.82
C GLU A 116 28.67 -1.81 -24.51
N LEU A 117 27.89 -1.73 -23.44
CA LEU A 117 28.38 -1.36 -22.12
C LEU A 117 29.33 -2.43 -21.55
N GLU A 118 28.98 -3.70 -21.73
CA GLU A 118 29.82 -4.82 -21.31
C GLU A 118 31.12 -4.87 -22.10
N ARG A 119 31.11 -4.61 -23.41
CA ARG A 119 32.35 -4.59 -24.22
C ARG A 119 33.19 -3.34 -24.00
N SER A 120 32.59 -2.26 -23.46
CA SER A 120 33.31 -1.02 -23.23
C SER A 120 34.40 -1.19 -22.16
N ILE A 121 35.65 -0.91 -22.56
CA ILE A 121 36.80 -0.88 -21.64
C ILE A 121 36.85 0.40 -20.79
N PHE A 122 36.05 1.41 -21.16
CA PHE A 122 36.08 2.74 -20.53
C PHE A 122 35.08 2.86 -19.37
N ILE A 123 34.10 1.96 -19.32
CA ILE A 123 33.05 1.97 -18.31
C ILE A 123 33.44 0.97 -17.21
N PRO A 124 33.54 1.40 -15.95
CA PRO A 124 33.82 0.49 -14.85
C PRO A 124 32.68 -0.50 -14.69
N LYS A 125 33.03 -1.72 -14.26
CA LYS A 125 32.06 -2.78 -13.98
C LYS A 125 32.11 -3.10 -12.49
N PRO A 126 31.04 -2.84 -11.73
CA PRO A 126 29.77 -2.21 -12.14
C PRO A 126 29.89 -0.69 -12.34
N PRO A 127 29.09 -0.06 -13.24
CA PRO A 127 29.14 1.38 -13.48
C PRO A 127 28.62 2.22 -12.31
N PHE A 128 27.71 1.69 -11.50
CA PHE A 128 27.06 2.41 -10.41
C PHE A 128 27.57 1.93 -9.05
N SER A 129 28.81 2.29 -8.70
CA SER A 129 29.46 1.82 -7.46
C SER A 129 28.79 2.25 -6.14
N ARG A 130 27.82 3.17 -6.21
CA ARG A 130 27.05 3.66 -5.07
C ARG A 130 25.56 3.34 -5.16
N LEU A 131 25.16 2.43 -6.06
CA LEU A 131 23.77 1.99 -6.13
C LEU A 131 23.39 1.31 -4.82
N GLU A 132 22.35 1.81 -4.17
CA GLU A 132 21.83 1.29 -2.90
C GLU A 132 20.60 0.41 -3.13
N GLY A 133 19.78 0.74 -4.13
CA GLY A 133 18.55 0.06 -4.46
C GLY A 133 18.38 -0.21 -5.96
N PHE A 134 17.89 -1.39 -6.28
CA PHE A 134 17.56 -1.78 -7.65
C PHE A 134 16.18 -2.42 -7.68
N VAL A 135 15.30 -1.88 -8.52
CA VAL A 135 13.94 -2.37 -8.73
C VAL A 135 13.84 -2.84 -10.17
N TRP A 136 13.43 -4.09 -10.37
CA TRP A 136 13.31 -4.69 -11.67
C TRP A 136 11.93 -5.29 -11.86
N LYS A 137 11.12 -4.71 -12.76
CA LYS A 137 9.80 -5.20 -13.12
C LYS A 137 9.89 -6.05 -14.40
N MET A 138 9.63 -7.35 -14.29
CA MET A 138 9.85 -8.35 -15.35
C MET A 138 8.60 -8.65 -16.22
N GLU A 139 7.70 -7.67 -16.38
CA GLU A 139 6.29 -7.94 -16.72
C GLU A 139 6.03 -8.58 -18.09
N TYR A 140 6.90 -8.39 -19.09
CA TYR A 140 6.67 -8.89 -20.45
C TYR A 140 7.98 -9.02 -21.25
N LEU A 141 8.91 -9.87 -20.79
CA LEU A 141 10.19 -10.04 -21.48
C LEU A 141 10.27 -11.44 -22.13
N PRO A 142 9.89 -11.58 -23.42
CA PRO A 142 10.39 -12.69 -24.25
C PRO A 142 11.93 -12.72 -24.27
N GLU A 143 12.56 -11.56 -24.04
CA GLU A 143 14.00 -11.33 -24.05
C GLU A 143 14.66 -11.50 -22.66
N ILE A 144 14.06 -12.22 -21.68
CA ILE A 144 14.69 -12.42 -20.34
C ILE A 144 16.12 -12.98 -20.44
N ILE A 145 16.37 -13.83 -21.43
CA ILE A 145 17.70 -14.40 -21.70
C ILE A 145 18.75 -13.31 -21.92
N GLU A 146 18.35 -12.17 -22.47
CA GLU A 146 19.23 -11.06 -22.84
C GLU A 146 19.56 -10.15 -21.65
N THR A 147 18.89 -10.35 -20.50
CA THR A 147 19.05 -9.51 -19.32
C THR A 147 20.16 -9.96 -18.38
N ARG A 148 20.78 -11.13 -18.59
CA ARG A 148 21.89 -11.60 -17.73
C ARG A 148 23.02 -10.59 -17.60
N ALA A 149 23.41 -9.92 -18.69
CA ALA A 149 24.48 -8.93 -18.63
C ALA A 149 24.06 -7.62 -17.93
N LEU A 150 22.77 -7.32 -17.79
CA LEU A 150 22.31 -6.22 -16.92
C LEU A 150 22.60 -6.50 -15.46
N HIS A 151 22.60 -7.76 -15.04
CA HIS A 151 22.74 -8.15 -13.64
C HIS A 151 24.13 -7.85 -13.13
N SER A 152 25.16 -8.25 -13.88
CA SER A 152 26.55 -7.96 -13.54
C SER A 152 26.81 -6.45 -13.44
N MET A 153 26.02 -5.62 -14.14
CA MET A 153 26.13 -4.17 -14.10
C MET A 153 25.34 -3.51 -12.96
N LEU A 154 24.19 -4.06 -12.58
CA LEU A 154 23.24 -3.46 -11.64
C LEU A 154 23.21 -4.13 -10.26
N LEU A 155 24.09 -5.10 -10.02
CA LEU A 155 24.29 -5.75 -8.73
C LEU A 155 25.64 -5.37 -8.09
N PRO A 156 25.98 -4.08 -7.89
CA PRO A 156 27.22 -3.73 -7.22
C PRO A 156 27.21 -4.20 -5.76
N ARG A 157 28.40 -4.35 -5.18
CA ARG A 157 28.55 -4.70 -3.75
C ARG A 157 27.91 -3.70 -2.79
N SER A 158 27.64 -2.46 -3.22
CA SER A 158 26.93 -1.45 -2.43
C SER A 158 25.43 -1.69 -2.36
N LEU A 159 24.89 -2.58 -3.21
CA LEU A 159 23.47 -2.84 -3.29
C LEU A 159 22.97 -3.42 -1.97
N SER A 160 22.04 -2.70 -1.35
CA SER A 160 21.45 -3.06 -0.07
C SER A 160 19.98 -3.45 -0.20
N ARG A 161 19.32 -3.02 -1.30
CA ARG A 161 17.91 -3.29 -1.58
C ARG A 161 17.72 -3.80 -3.01
N LEU A 162 17.04 -4.92 -3.15
CA LEU A 162 16.69 -5.50 -4.44
C LEU A 162 15.20 -5.80 -4.46
N SER A 163 14.52 -5.42 -5.54
CA SER A 163 13.10 -5.70 -5.71
C SER A 163 12.85 -6.29 -7.08
N LEU A 164 12.52 -7.57 -7.12
CA LEU A 164 12.17 -8.32 -8.32
C LEU A 164 10.64 -8.36 -8.40
N HIS A 165 10.06 -7.51 -9.23
CA HIS A 165 8.61 -7.42 -9.37
C HIS A 165 8.12 -8.12 -10.61
N ARG A 166 6.88 -8.63 -10.52
CA ARG A 166 6.15 -9.19 -11.65
C ARG A 166 6.96 -10.27 -12.36
N ILE A 167 7.65 -11.12 -11.58
CA ILE A 167 8.35 -12.28 -12.09
C ILE A 167 7.35 -13.12 -12.90
N PRO A 168 7.65 -13.49 -14.14
CA PRO A 168 6.76 -14.32 -14.95
C PRO A 168 6.79 -15.77 -14.49
N THR A 169 5.66 -16.47 -14.66
CA THR A 169 5.53 -17.89 -14.29
C THR A 169 6.50 -18.79 -15.05
N THR A 170 7.02 -18.33 -16.19
CA THR A 170 7.93 -19.08 -17.05
C THR A 170 9.39 -18.96 -16.62
N ILE A 171 9.75 -18.12 -15.63
CA ILE A 171 11.16 -17.89 -15.26
C ILE A 171 11.89 -19.15 -14.79
N SER A 172 11.14 -20.15 -14.33
CA SER A 172 11.69 -21.44 -13.89
C SER A 172 11.60 -22.52 -14.99
N ASP A 173 11.10 -22.19 -16.18
CA ASP A 173 11.10 -23.09 -17.33
C ASP A 173 12.53 -23.23 -17.88
N ILE A 174 12.96 -24.47 -18.15
CA ILE A 174 14.33 -24.81 -18.59
C ILE A 174 14.72 -24.10 -19.89
N ASP A 175 13.73 -23.76 -20.72
CA ASP A 175 13.94 -23.10 -22.01
C ASP A 175 14.30 -21.61 -21.88
N ILE A 176 14.18 -21.03 -20.67
CA ILE A 176 14.68 -19.68 -20.39
C ILE A 176 16.14 -19.79 -19.96
N GLY A 177 17.03 -19.27 -20.79
CA GLY A 177 18.48 -19.25 -20.53
C GLY A 177 18.92 -18.44 -19.30
N TYR A 178 17.99 -17.83 -18.56
CA TYR A 178 18.27 -17.07 -17.35
C TYR A 178 17.15 -17.20 -16.30
N THR A 179 17.31 -18.19 -15.42
CA THR A 179 16.33 -18.59 -14.40
C THR A 179 16.52 -17.85 -13.09
N LEU A 180 15.52 -17.89 -12.20
CA LEU A 180 15.61 -17.27 -10.87
C LEU A 180 16.76 -17.84 -10.03
N LYS A 181 17.10 -19.12 -10.21
CA LYS A 181 18.30 -19.73 -9.61
C LYS A 181 19.59 -19.04 -10.04
N GLN A 182 19.73 -18.73 -11.33
CA GLN A 182 20.91 -18.05 -11.86
C GLN A 182 20.95 -16.59 -11.41
N VAL A 183 19.79 -15.93 -11.35
CA VAL A 183 19.66 -14.62 -10.69
C VAL A 183 20.16 -14.70 -9.25
N GLY A 184 19.79 -15.73 -8.49
CA GLY A 184 20.25 -15.90 -7.12
C GLY A 184 21.74 -16.15 -6.98
N GLN A 185 22.35 -16.89 -7.91
CA GLN A 185 23.80 -17.04 -7.96
C GLN A 185 24.49 -15.71 -8.24
N ASP A 186 24.01 -14.92 -9.21
CA ASP A 186 24.58 -13.61 -9.50
C ASP A 186 24.42 -12.63 -8.32
N ILE A 187 23.27 -12.65 -7.62
CA ILE A 187 23.09 -11.85 -6.40
C ILE A 187 24.08 -12.29 -5.31
N ALA A 188 24.28 -13.60 -5.13
CA ALA A 188 25.24 -14.13 -4.17
C ALA A 188 26.67 -13.68 -4.49
N ASP A 189 27.05 -13.68 -5.77
CA ASP A 189 28.41 -13.35 -6.20
C ASP A 189 28.69 -11.83 -6.15
N PHE A 190 27.70 -11.00 -6.48
CA PHE A 190 27.91 -9.57 -6.69
C PHE A 190 27.31 -8.66 -5.59
N ALA A 191 26.19 -9.04 -4.98
CA ALA A 191 25.41 -8.23 -4.04
C ALA A 191 25.44 -8.77 -2.58
N LEU A 192 26.63 -9.11 -2.08
CA LEU A 192 26.85 -9.69 -0.73
C LEU A 192 26.28 -8.87 0.44
N ASN A 193 26.08 -7.55 0.26
CA ASN A 193 25.56 -6.65 1.30
C ASN A 193 24.04 -6.45 1.21
N LEU A 194 23.34 -7.32 0.47
CA LEU A 194 21.90 -7.23 0.33
C LEU A 194 21.21 -7.43 1.68
N THR A 195 20.49 -6.41 2.14
CA THR A 195 19.76 -6.44 3.42
C THR A 195 18.25 -6.48 3.23
N HIS A 196 17.75 -6.03 2.06
CA HIS A 196 16.34 -5.98 1.74
C HIS A 196 16.09 -6.68 0.41
N LEU A 197 15.20 -7.67 0.42
CA LEU A 197 14.79 -8.41 -0.77
C LEU A 197 13.27 -8.36 -0.90
N THR A 198 12.80 -7.94 -2.06
CA THR A 198 11.39 -7.99 -2.43
C THR A 198 11.23 -8.87 -3.66
N ILE A 199 10.31 -9.84 -3.62
CA ILE A 199 9.97 -10.68 -4.77
C ILE A 199 8.47 -10.68 -4.94
N THR A 200 8.00 -10.24 -6.11
CA THR A 200 6.59 -10.33 -6.48
C THR A 200 6.40 -11.03 -7.79
N HIS A 201 5.22 -11.63 -7.93
CA HIS A 201 4.81 -12.34 -9.12
C HIS A 201 3.65 -11.61 -9.81
N LEU A 202 3.53 -11.76 -11.14
CA LEU A 202 2.51 -11.10 -11.95
C LEU A 202 1.14 -11.80 -11.89
N LEU A 203 1.11 -13.12 -12.10
CA LEU A 203 -0.11 -13.94 -12.17
C LEU A 203 -0.04 -15.11 -11.20
N MET A 204 -1.12 -15.72 -10.75
CA MET A 204 -0.90 -16.90 -9.92
C MET A 204 -0.32 -18.09 -10.69
N PRO A 205 0.84 -18.63 -10.27
CA PRO A 205 1.33 -19.85 -10.88
C PRO A 205 0.40 -21.00 -10.50
N ASP A 206 0.25 -21.97 -11.40
CA ASP A 206 -0.31 -23.26 -11.01
C ASP A 206 0.56 -23.90 -9.90
N SER A 207 -0.02 -24.83 -9.13
CA SER A 207 0.67 -25.47 -8.01
C SER A 207 2.00 -26.12 -8.40
N GLY A 208 2.09 -26.68 -9.62
CA GLY A 208 3.33 -27.27 -10.14
C GLY A 208 4.44 -26.24 -10.34
N ARG A 209 4.11 -25.06 -10.87
CA ARG A 209 5.07 -23.96 -11.05
C ARG A 209 5.50 -23.33 -9.74
N ILE A 210 4.61 -23.24 -8.74
CA ILE A 210 5.01 -22.75 -7.41
C ILE A 210 6.14 -23.60 -6.83
N ILE A 211 6.10 -24.93 -7.01
CA ILE A 211 7.15 -25.84 -6.51
C ILE A 211 8.52 -25.53 -7.15
N LEU A 212 8.55 -25.19 -8.44
CA LEU A 212 9.80 -24.84 -9.13
C LEU A 212 10.36 -23.51 -8.61
N VAL A 213 9.51 -22.48 -8.54
CA VAL A 213 9.90 -21.16 -8.04
C VAL A 213 10.27 -21.21 -6.55
N GLU A 214 9.60 -22.05 -5.75
CA GLU A 214 9.91 -22.32 -4.34
C GLU A 214 11.36 -22.77 -4.17
N ALA A 215 11.81 -23.75 -4.97
CA ALA A 215 13.18 -24.26 -4.89
C ALA A 215 14.21 -23.19 -5.28
N ASP A 216 13.89 -22.35 -6.26
CA ASP A 216 14.77 -21.25 -6.68
C ASP A 216 14.85 -20.15 -5.61
N ILE A 217 13.73 -19.80 -4.97
CA ILE A 217 13.69 -18.85 -3.85
C ILE A 217 14.44 -19.40 -2.63
N GLU A 218 14.28 -20.69 -2.30
CA GLU A 218 15.03 -21.34 -1.22
C GLU A 218 16.54 -21.25 -1.46
N ALA A 219 16.98 -21.60 -2.68
CA ALA A 219 18.39 -21.48 -3.07
C ALA A 219 18.90 -20.05 -2.95
N LEU A 220 18.14 -19.07 -3.45
CA LEU A 220 18.45 -17.64 -3.33
C LEU A 220 18.60 -17.22 -1.85
N LEU A 221 17.64 -17.55 -0.99
CA LEU A 221 17.66 -17.17 0.42
C LEU A 221 18.86 -17.78 1.15
N SER A 222 19.23 -19.02 0.81
CA SER A 222 20.40 -19.69 1.41
C SER A 222 21.72 -18.95 1.15
N CYS A 223 21.79 -18.18 0.06
CA CYS A 223 22.96 -17.38 -0.30
C CYS A 223 22.98 -15.98 0.33
N LEU A 224 21.94 -15.58 1.07
CA LEU A 224 21.76 -14.21 1.55
C LEU A 224 21.63 -14.11 3.08
N PRO A 225 22.68 -14.48 3.85
CA PRO A 225 22.63 -14.51 5.32
C PRO A 225 22.53 -13.11 5.98
N THR A 226 22.74 -12.05 5.20
CA THR A 226 22.70 -10.65 5.65
C THR A 226 21.32 -10.01 5.57
N LEU A 227 20.31 -10.73 5.07
CA LEU A 227 18.95 -10.22 4.95
C LEU A 227 18.35 -9.84 6.30
N ILE A 228 17.80 -8.62 6.33
CA ILE A 228 17.09 -8.02 7.47
C ILE A 228 15.59 -7.96 7.15
N LYS A 229 15.24 -7.66 5.90
CA LYS A 229 13.87 -7.50 5.44
C LYS A 229 13.63 -8.33 4.20
N VAL A 230 12.61 -9.17 4.24
CA VAL A 230 12.13 -9.94 3.09
C VAL A 230 10.65 -9.63 2.86
N GLN A 231 10.31 -9.30 1.63
CA GLN A 231 8.93 -9.07 1.19
C GLN A 231 8.61 -10.01 0.04
N LEU A 232 7.60 -10.84 0.20
CA LEU A 232 7.21 -11.82 -0.81
C LEU A 232 5.75 -11.62 -1.20
N SER A 233 5.40 -11.95 -2.44
CA SER A 233 4.00 -12.24 -2.77
C SER A 233 3.48 -13.36 -1.85
N PRO A 234 2.23 -13.29 -1.37
CA PRO A 234 1.67 -14.29 -0.46
C PRO A 234 1.83 -15.73 -0.97
N CYS A 235 1.76 -15.93 -2.29
CA CYS A 235 1.93 -17.22 -2.96
C CYS A 235 3.30 -17.88 -2.75
N PHE A 236 4.33 -17.12 -2.39
CA PHE A 236 5.67 -17.61 -2.14
C PHE A 236 5.97 -17.85 -0.66
N LEU A 237 5.02 -17.55 0.24
CA LEU A 237 5.15 -17.88 1.66
C LEU A 237 4.82 -19.34 1.92
N THR A 238 5.38 -20.25 1.11
CA THR A 238 5.19 -21.70 1.22
C THR A 238 5.93 -22.28 2.42
N ARG A 239 5.71 -23.56 2.70
CA ARG A 239 6.40 -24.29 3.77
C ARG A 239 7.92 -24.21 3.64
N LYS A 240 8.49 -24.52 2.46
CA LYS A 240 9.96 -24.56 2.31
C LYS A 240 10.58 -23.17 2.35
N VAL A 241 9.92 -22.18 1.75
CA VAL A 241 10.40 -20.78 1.83
C VAL A 241 10.40 -20.29 3.28
N ASN A 242 9.33 -20.54 4.05
CA ASN A 242 9.31 -20.19 5.47
C ASN A 242 10.40 -20.91 6.27
N GLN A 243 10.68 -22.18 5.95
CA GLN A 243 11.77 -22.93 6.56
C GLN A 243 13.14 -22.32 6.21
N ALA A 244 13.37 -21.92 4.97
CA ALA A 244 14.59 -21.23 4.55
C ALA A 244 14.74 -19.89 5.28
N LEU A 245 13.68 -19.07 5.32
CA LEU A 245 13.65 -17.80 6.06
C LEU A 245 13.95 -17.98 7.55
N SER A 246 13.51 -19.08 8.15
CA SER A 246 13.74 -19.36 9.57
C SER A 246 15.22 -19.50 9.94
N SER A 247 16.06 -19.86 8.96
CA SER A 247 17.50 -20.02 9.14
C SER A 247 18.30 -18.71 9.04
N LEU A 248 17.65 -17.61 8.62
CA LEU A 248 18.33 -16.33 8.40
C LEU A 248 18.54 -15.59 9.75
N PRO A 249 19.79 -15.41 10.19
CA PRO A 249 20.08 -14.97 11.57
C PRO A 249 19.74 -13.49 11.83
N LYS A 250 19.74 -12.65 10.79
CA LYS A 250 19.49 -11.21 10.88
C LYS A 250 18.09 -10.80 10.45
N LEU A 251 17.24 -11.75 10.06
CA LEU A 251 15.93 -11.47 9.51
C LEU A 251 15.00 -10.92 10.59
N GLN A 252 14.62 -9.65 10.44
CA GLN A 252 13.75 -8.92 11.36
C GLN A 252 12.32 -8.77 10.84
N TYR A 253 12.16 -8.71 9.52
CA TYR A 253 10.87 -8.43 8.89
C TYR A 253 10.60 -9.42 7.76
N ILE A 254 9.48 -10.11 7.86
CA ILE A 254 8.85 -10.83 6.76
C ILE A 254 7.52 -10.14 6.52
N GLY A 255 7.30 -9.63 5.32
CA GLY A 255 6.06 -8.93 4.98
C GLY A 255 5.49 -9.37 3.65
N PRO A 256 4.23 -9.04 3.39
CA PRO A 256 3.73 -9.09 2.04
C PRO A 256 4.40 -7.95 1.26
N CYS A 257 4.55 -8.12 -0.05
CA CYS A 257 4.88 -6.98 -0.88
C CYS A 257 3.67 -6.05 -0.99
N VAL A 258 3.76 -4.90 -0.36
CA VAL A 258 2.91 -3.75 -0.63
C VAL A 258 3.33 -3.20 -1.99
N ALA A 259 2.43 -3.23 -2.97
CA ALA A 259 2.67 -2.45 -4.18
C ALA A 259 2.74 -0.97 -3.78
N ASP A 260 3.92 -0.36 -3.91
CA ASP A 260 4.06 1.10 -3.80
C ASP A 260 3.04 1.77 -4.73
N ALA A 261 2.54 2.94 -4.33
CA ALA A 261 1.34 3.61 -4.83
C ALA A 261 1.18 3.79 -6.36
N GLY A 262 2.20 3.44 -7.16
CA GLY A 262 2.24 3.55 -8.62
C GLY A 262 1.70 2.37 -9.43
N GLY A 263 0.70 1.62 -8.94
CA GLY A 263 -0.16 0.81 -9.83
C GLY A 263 0.30 -0.61 -10.18
N CYS A 264 0.96 -1.34 -9.28
CA CYS A 264 1.05 -2.79 -9.44
C CYS A 264 -0.25 -3.47 -9.02
N ASP A 265 -0.68 -4.44 -9.83
CA ASP A 265 -1.97 -5.12 -9.76
C ASP A 265 -2.25 -5.81 -8.43
N VAL A 266 -3.52 -5.70 -8.07
CA VAL A 266 -4.21 -6.20 -6.89
C VAL A 266 -4.11 -7.73 -6.81
N PHE A 267 -3.45 -8.27 -5.78
CA PHE A 267 -3.48 -9.72 -5.50
C PHE A 267 -4.93 -10.18 -5.27
N HIS A 268 -5.33 -11.28 -5.89
CA HIS A 268 -6.70 -11.79 -5.81
C HIS A 268 -6.91 -12.67 -4.57
N SER A 269 -8.13 -12.69 -4.01
CA SER A 269 -8.50 -13.54 -2.87
C SER A 269 -8.43 -15.04 -3.20
N SER A 270 -8.72 -15.39 -4.44
CA SER A 270 -8.75 -16.75 -5.00
C SER A 270 -7.39 -17.43 -5.17
N ASP A 271 -6.31 -16.67 -4.94
CA ASP A 271 -4.92 -17.05 -5.17
C ASP A 271 -4.48 -18.24 -4.30
N VAL A 272 -4.85 -18.23 -3.02
CA VAL A 272 -4.21 -19.09 -2.02
C VAL A 272 -4.98 -20.39 -1.75
N SER A 273 -6.27 -20.42 -2.06
CA SER A 273 -7.14 -21.54 -1.71
C SER A 273 -6.95 -22.79 -2.56
N SER A 274 -6.47 -22.64 -3.79
CA SER A 274 -6.18 -23.78 -4.67
C SER A 274 -4.87 -24.50 -4.31
N THR A 275 -4.06 -23.91 -3.42
CA THR A 275 -2.69 -24.33 -3.14
C THR A 275 -2.43 -24.56 -1.65
N LEU A 276 -3.47 -24.85 -0.87
CA LEU A 276 -3.40 -25.05 0.60
C LEU A 276 -2.30 -26.05 1.04
N GLU A 277 -2.06 -27.09 0.25
CA GLU A 277 -1.01 -28.09 0.52
C GLU A 277 0.40 -27.49 0.61
N LEU A 278 0.66 -26.40 -0.11
CA LEU A 278 1.95 -25.69 -0.12
C LEU A 278 2.15 -24.83 1.13
N TYR A 279 1.09 -24.49 1.85
CA TYR A 279 1.12 -23.67 3.07
C TYR A 279 1.06 -24.52 4.35
N ALA A 280 1.73 -25.66 4.34
CA ALA A 280 1.87 -26.53 5.50
C ALA A 280 2.83 -25.95 6.56
N PHE A 281 2.77 -26.52 7.76
CA PHE A 281 3.59 -26.11 8.90
C PHE A 281 5.11 -26.25 8.57
N PRO A 282 5.92 -25.19 8.75
CA PRO A 282 7.36 -25.28 8.51
C PRO A 282 8.05 -26.12 9.58
N GLU A 283 9.01 -26.95 9.18
CA GLU A 283 9.89 -27.65 10.12
C GLU A 283 10.94 -26.67 10.65
N LEU A 284 10.62 -26.02 11.77
CA LEU A 284 11.51 -25.08 12.42
C LEU A 284 12.64 -25.83 13.13
N ARG A 285 13.89 -25.51 12.78
CA ARG A 285 15.09 -25.99 13.47
C ARG A 285 15.58 -24.95 14.46
N GLU A 286 15.94 -25.36 15.67
CA GLU A 286 16.51 -24.43 16.64
C GLU A 286 17.96 -24.04 16.27
N PRO A 287 18.32 -22.75 16.29
CA PRO A 287 17.46 -21.60 16.57
C PRO A 287 16.76 -21.09 15.29
N ALA A 288 15.43 -20.87 15.35
CA ALA A 288 14.63 -20.36 14.24
C ALA A 288 14.27 -18.88 14.47
N PHE A 289 14.33 -18.06 13.41
CA PHE A 289 13.83 -16.67 13.42
C PHE A 289 14.40 -15.79 14.54
N VAL A 290 15.69 -15.91 14.83
CA VAL A 290 16.35 -15.30 16.00
C VAL A 290 16.12 -13.80 16.16
N ALA A 291 16.02 -13.05 15.05
CA ALA A 291 15.85 -11.59 15.06
C ALA A 291 14.44 -11.11 14.65
N LEU A 292 13.49 -12.01 14.40
CA LEU A 292 12.21 -11.68 13.78
C LEU A 292 11.30 -10.87 14.71
N THR A 293 10.96 -9.64 14.31
CA THR A 293 10.08 -8.74 15.06
C THR A 293 8.76 -8.45 14.33
N SER A 294 8.72 -8.64 13.01
CA SER A 294 7.52 -8.43 12.20
C SER A 294 7.30 -9.61 11.27
N LEU A 295 6.15 -10.24 11.38
CA LEU A 295 5.78 -11.40 10.58
C LEU A 295 4.48 -11.14 9.83
N ALA A 296 4.52 -11.32 8.52
CA ALA A 296 3.35 -11.56 7.72
C ALA A 296 3.33 -12.99 7.21
N ILE A 297 2.18 -13.65 7.35
CA ILE A 297 2.04 -15.06 7.04
C ILE A 297 0.72 -15.34 6.34
N CYS A 298 0.73 -16.35 5.48
CA CYS A 298 -0.41 -16.78 4.69
C CYS A 298 -0.55 -18.29 4.81
N MET A 299 -1.51 -18.78 5.60
CA MET A 299 -1.74 -20.21 5.86
C MET A 299 -3.08 -20.40 6.61
N PRO A 300 -3.65 -21.62 6.67
CA PRO A 300 -4.82 -21.92 7.51
C PRO A 300 -4.66 -21.48 8.96
N ILE A 301 -5.72 -20.97 9.59
CA ILE A 301 -5.67 -20.41 10.95
C ILE A 301 -5.18 -21.41 11.99
N GLU A 302 -5.46 -22.71 11.80
CA GLU A 302 -5.02 -23.76 12.70
C GLU A 302 -3.49 -23.92 12.67
N LEU A 303 -2.88 -23.76 11.49
CA LEU A 303 -1.42 -23.80 11.34
C LEU A 303 -0.76 -22.54 11.89
N ILE A 304 -1.37 -21.36 11.74
CA ILE A 304 -0.90 -20.14 12.41
C ILE A 304 -0.95 -20.36 13.93
N THR A 305 -2.04 -20.91 14.43
CA THR A 305 -2.21 -21.21 15.86
C THR A 305 -1.14 -22.19 16.35
N ALA A 306 -0.88 -23.26 15.60
CA ALA A 306 0.18 -24.21 15.91
C ALA A 306 1.56 -23.54 15.93
N LEU A 307 1.81 -22.60 15.00
CA LEU A 307 3.08 -21.88 14.91
C LEU A 307 3.30 -21.01 16.15
N LEU A 308 2.29 -20.26 16.57
CA LEU A 308 2.37 -19.43 17.77
C LEU A 308 2.55 -20.25 19.06
N ARG A 309 2.01 -21.47 19.10
CA ARG A 309 2.17 -22.41 20.22
C ARG A 309 3.52 -23.13 20.22
N ASN A 310 4.21 -23.20 19.08
CA ASN A 310 5.51 -23.85 18.99
C ASN A 310 6.53 -23.11 19.85
N THR A 311 7.24 -23.84 20.71
CA THR A 311 8.28 -23.29 21.59
C THR A 311 9.54 -22.87 20.85
N THR A 312 9.80 -23.47 19.68
CA THR A 312 10.95 -23.11 18.83
C THR A 312 10.70 -21.82 18.04
N PHE A 313 9.44 -21.42 17.89
CA PHE A 313 9.07 -20.17 17.24
C PHE A 313 9.09 -19.02 18.26
N PRO A 314 9.84 -17.93 18.00
CA PRO A 314 10.01 -16.85 18.97
C PRO A 314 8.81 -15.87 18.91
N ALA A 315 7.61 -16.34 19.25
CA ALA A 315 6.39 -15.52 19.23
C ALA A 315 6.47 -14.31 20.18
N GLN A 316 7.24 -14.42 21.27
CA GLN A 316 7.30 -13.39 22.31
C GLN A 316 7.99 -12.11 21.84
N GLN A 317 8.93 -12.16 20.91
CA GLN A 317 9.64 -10.98 20.39
C GLN A 317 8.90 -10.27 19.25
N LEU A 318 7.76 -10.81 18.79
CA LEU A 318 6.98 -10.17 17.74
C LEU A 318 6.39 -8.85 18.25
N ILE A 319 6.55 -7.82 17.42
CA ILE A 319 5.95 -6.49 17.56
C ILE A 319 4.76 -6.37 16.61
N ARG A 320 4.84 -7.00 15.43
CA ARG A 320 3.79 -6.97 14.41
C ARG A 320 3.47 -8.36 13.89
N LEU A 321 2.19 -8.68 13.85
CA LEU A 321 1.67 -9.90 13.24
C LEU A 321 0.59 -9.56 12.22
N SER A 322 0.83 -9.97 10.97
CA SER A 322 -0.12 -9.84 9.88
C SER A 322 -0.45 -11.22 9.32
N ALA A 323 -1.61 -11.75 9.63
CA ALA A 323 -2.03 -13.07 9.18
C ALA A 323 -3.10 -12.97 8.10
N ARG A 324 -2.93 -13.71 7.02
CA ARG A 324 -3.98 -14.00 6.04
C ARG A 324 -4.33 -15.48 6.14
N SER A 325 -5.49 -15.77 6.69
CA SER A 325 -5.99 -17.14 6.83
C SER A 325 -6.78 -17.55 5.61
N THR A 326 -6.49 -18.73 5.08
CA THR A 326 -6.94 -19.19 3.75
C THR A 326 -8.06 -20.24 3.83
N GLY A 327 -8.76 -20.30 4.96
CA GLY A 327 -9.75 -21.33 5.29
C GLY A 327 -9.31 -22.26 6.43
N SER A 328 -10.05 -23.36 6.63
CA SER A 328 -9.73 -24.40 7.62
C SER A 328 -9.12 -25.64 6.97
N TYR A 329 -8.07 -26.19 7.58
CA TYR A 329 -7.41 -27.42 7.09
C TYR A 329 -8.28 -28.68 7.24
N ALA A 330 -9.17 -28.72 8.25
CA ALA A 330 -9.93 -29.92 8.60
C ALA A 330 -10.91 -30.39 7.51
N ASN A 331 -11.28 -29.50 6.59
CA ASN A 331 -12.29 -29.76 5.56
C ASN A 331 -11.69 -30.15 4.20
N SER A 332 -10.38 -30.42 4.13
CA SER A 332 -9.68 -30.80 2.89
C SER A 332 -10.13 -32.14 2.29
N THR A 333 -11.04 -32.87 2.93
CA THR A 333 -11.61 -34.15 2.45
C THR A 333 -12.70 -34.00 1.38
N GLY A 334 -12.81 -32.81 0.76
CA GLY A 334 -13.73 -32.56 -0.36
C GLY A 334 -15.06 -31.91 0.05
N ALA A 335 -15.20 -31.47 1.31
CA ALA A 335 -16.34 -30.67 1.74
C ALA A 335 -16.18 -29.22 1.26
N THR A 336 -17.21 -28.67 0.63
CA THR A 336 -17.22 -27.30 0.09
C THR A 336 -17.25 -26.21 1.17
N ASP A 337 -17.37 -26.58 2.45
CA ASP A 337 -17.35 -25.63 3.57
C ASP A 337 -15.92 -25.21 3.89
N SER A 338 -15.46 -24.19 3.18
CA SER A 338 -14.15 -23.55 3.39
C SER A 338 -14.11 -22.52 4.54
N ALA A 339 -15.23 -22.34 5.26
CA ALA A 339 -15.33 -21.35 6.32
C ALA A 339 -14.47 -21.71 7.54
N ILE A 340 -13.94 -20.69 8.22
CA ILE A 340 -13.10 -20.84 9.41
C ILE A 340 -14.01 -20.98 10.65
N PRO A 341 -14.02 -22.11 11.36
CA PRO A 341 -14.85 -22.25 12.55
C PRO A 341 -14.49 -21.21 13.63
N ASN A 342 -15.49 -20.71 14.35
CA ASN A 342 -15.28 -19.78 15.47
C ASN A 342 -14.34 -20.37 16.54
N GLU A 343 -14.41 -21.68 16.78
CA GLU A 343 -13.50 -22.38 17.70
C GLU A 343 -12.04 -22.28 17.27
N SER A 344 -11.73 -22.46 15.98
CA SER A 344 -10.37 -22.30 15.45
C SER A 344 -9.85 -20.86 15.64
N LEU A 345 -10.71 -19.87 15.39
CA LEU A 345 -10.37 -18.46 15.60
C LEU A 345 -10.18 -18.12 17.09
N ALA A 346 -11.01 -18.67 17.97
CA ALA A 346 -10.86 -18.53 19.41
C ALA A 346 -9.55 -19.15 19.90
N HIS A 347 -9.17 -20.31 19.37
CA HIS A 347 -7.88 -20.96 19.64
C HIS A 347 -6.69 -20.12 19.18
N PHE A 348 -6.80 -19.46 18.03
CA PHE A 348 -5.81 -18.50 17.56
C PHE A 348 -5.67 -17.33 18.54
N PHE A 349 -6.76 -16.67 18.93
CA PHE A 349 -6.68 -15.52 19.85
C PHE A 349 -6.13 -15.91 21.22
N ARG A 350 -6.46 -17.09 21.75
CA ARG A 350 -5.86 -17.60 22.99
C ARG A 350 -4.35 -17.83 22.85
N ALA A 351 -3.90 -18.41 21.73
CA ALA A 351 -2.47 -18.59 21.47
C ALA A 351 -1.76 -17.24 21.34
N PHE A 352 -2.34 -16.31 20.57
CA PHE A 352 -1.85 -14.96 20.37
C PHE A 352 -1.68 -14.21 21.70
N THR A 353 -2.73 -14.09 22.49
CA THR A 353 -2.69 -13.39 23.79
C THR A 353 -1.70 -14.01 24.77
N THR A 354 -1.55 -15.34 24.77
CA THR A 354 -0.63 -16.04 25.68
C THR A 354 0.83 -15.85 25.27
N ARG A 355 1.13 -15.89 23.96
CA ARG A 355 2.50 -16.03 23.44
C ARG A 355 3.07 -14.74 22.83
N CYS A 356 2.22 -13.82 22.39
CA CYS A 356 2.59 -12.62 21.64
C CYS A 356 2.41 -11.35 22.49
N GLN A 357 3.01 -11.33 23.68
CA GLN A 357 2.77 -10.28 24.69
C GLN A 357 3.29 -8.89 24.31
N HIS A 358 4.20 -8.80 23.33
CA HIS A 358 4.79 -7.55 22.85
C HIS A 358 4.20 -7.05 21.53
N VAL A 359 3.23 -7.76 20.95
CA VAL A 359 2.62 -7.34 19.68
C VAL A 359 1.78 -6.09 19.90
N THR A 360 2.11 -5.03 19.14
CA THR A 360 1.36 -3.77 19.10
C THR A 360 0.42 -3.70 17.91
N ASP A 361 0.71 -4.43 16.83
CA ASP A 361 -0.05 -4.40 15.59
C ASP A 361 -0.50 -5.81 15.21
N LEU A 362 -1.80 -6.08 15.30
CA LEU A 362 -2.42 -7.29 14.79
C LEU A 362 -3.30 -6.95 13.59
N PHE A 363 -2.94 -7.54 12.45
CA PHE A 363 -3.77 -7.60 11.25
C PHE A 363 -4.15 -9.05 10.97
N LEU A 364 -5.43 -9.32 10.79
CA LEU A 364 -5.96 -10.64 10.50
C LEU A 364 -6.96 -10.53 9.34
N ALA A 365 -6.63 -11.11 8.19
CA ALA A 365 -7.55 -11.28 7.08
C ALA A 365 -8.06 -12.73 7.05
N LEU A 366 -9.37 -12.90 7.19
CA LEU A 366 -10.06 -14.18 7.14
C LEU A 366 -10.68 -14.35 5.76
N ASP A 367 -9.92 -14.97 4.85
CA ASP A 367 -10.37 -15.24 3.50
C ASP A 367 -11.11 -16.58 3.46
N SER A 368 -12.33 -16.55 2.92
CA SER A 368 -13.09 -17.72 2.53
C SER A 368 -13.11 -17.74 1.00
N PRO A 369 -12.48 -18.75 0.37
CA PRO A 369 -12.36 -18.78 -1.08
C PRO A 369 -13.68 -19.03 -1.82
N VAL A 370 -14.66 -19.60 -1.13
CA VAL A 370 -15.98 -19.86 -1.67
C VAL A 370 -17.00 -19.40 -0.64
N LEU A 371 -17.75 -18.34 -0.96
CA LEU A 371 -18.93 -17.98 -0.18
C LEU A 371 -19.93 -19.14 -0.29
N PRO A 372 -20.34 -19.76 0.82
CA PRO A 372 -21.33 -20.83 0.76
C PRO A 372 -22.62 -20.26 0.17
N PRO A 373 -23.22 -20.93 -0.83
CA PRO A 373 -24.40 -20.43 -1.53
C PRO A 373 -25.60 -20.23 -0.60
N ASN A 374 -25.65 -20.97 0.51
CA ASN A 374 -26.77 -20.97 1.45
C ASN A 374 -26.65 -19.92 2.56
N GLY A 375 -25.55 -19.14 2.61
CA GLY A 375 -25.39 -18.11 3.63
C GLY A 375 -25.15 -18.62 5.06
N ASP A 376 -24.94 -19.92 5.27
CA ASP A 376 -24.67 -20.55 6.57
C ASP A 376 -23.25 -20.25 7.12
N ALA A 377 -22.58 -19.23 6.59
CA ALA A 377 -21.26 -18.86 7.07
C ALA A 377 -21.36 -18.37 8.53
N GLN A 378 -20.69 -19.07 9.44
CA GLN A 378 -20.63 -18.68 10.85
C GLN A 378 -20.02 -17.29 10.99
N SER A 379 -20.82 -16.37 11.49
CA SER A 379 -20.43 -15.06 11.99
C SER A 379 -19.47 -15.18 13.18
N ILE A 380 -18.52 -14.25 13.32
CA ILE A 380 -17.68 -14.18 14.52
C ILE A 380 -18.59 -13.82 15.71
N ASP A 381 -18.60 -14.68 16.73
CA ASP A 381 -19.40 -14.50 17.94
C ASP A 381 -18.63 -13.77 19.07
N ALA A 382 -19.38 -13.37 20.10
CA ALA A 382 -18.85 -12.70 21.28
C ALA A 382 -17.80 -13.55 22.03
N HIS A 383 -17.99 -14.86 22.11
CA HIS A 383 -17.07 -15.78 22.81
C HIS A 383 -15.69 -15.80 22.14
N THR A 384 -15.69 -15.81 20.81
CA THR A 384 -14.48 -15.79 19.99
C THR A 384 -13.72 -14.48 20.19
N LEU A 385 -14.40 -13.34 20.09
CA LEU A 385 -13.75 -12.04 20.27
C LEU A 385 -13.29 -11.80 21.72
N ALA A 386 -14.02 -12.31 22.73
CA ALA A 386 -13.59 -12.21 24.12
C ALA A 386 -12.20 -12.82 24.38
N CYS A 387 -11.77 -13.79 23.57
CA CYS A 387 -10.45 -14.40 23.69
C CYS A 387 -9.29 -13.46 23.36
N ILE A 388 -9.52 -12.32 22.69
CA ILE A 388 -8.47 -11.31 22.42
C ILE A 388 -8.32 -10.28 23.55
N ALA A 389 -9.24 -10.24 24.52
CA ALA A 389 -9.26 -9.21 25.57
C ALA A 389 -7.96 -9.11 26.41
N GLY A 390 -7.16 -10.19 26.44
CA GLY A 390 -5.84 -10.21 27.10
C GLY A 390 -4.73 -9.44 26.37
N ALA A 391 -4.96 -8.99 25.14
CA ALA A 391 -3.96 -8.32 24.31
C ALA A 391 -3.82 -6.82 24.65
N VAL A 392 -3.47 -6.52 25.90
CA VAL A 392 -3.47 -5.15 26.46
C VAL A 392 -2.49 -4.18 25.81
N GLN A 393 -1.46 -4.69 25.10
CA GLN A 393 -0.44 -3.89 24.42
C GLN A 393 -0.83 -3.48 22.98
N LEU A 394 -1.98 -3.96 22.48
CA LEU A 394 -2.41 -3.66 21.12
C LEU A 394 -2.69 -2.16 20.94
N LYS A 395 -2.04 -1.60 19.91
CA LYS A 395 -2.29 -0.26 19.37
C LYS A 395 -3.11 -0.31 18.09
N LYS A 396 -2.99 -1.40 17.32
CA LYS A 396 -3.74 -1.61 16.09
C LYS A 396 -4.32 -3.02 16.07
N LEU A 397 -5.64 -3.10 15.95
CA LEU A 397 -6.39 -4.33 15.75
C LEU A 397 -7.22 -4.19 14.48
N VAL A 398 -6.87 -4.98 13.46
CA VAL A 398 -7.59 -5.04 12.20
C VAL A 398 -7.99 -6.49 11.95
N ILE A 399 -9.29 -6.77 11.96
CA ILE A 399 -9.85 -8.06 11.56
C ILE A 399 -10.70 -7.79 10.32
N ARG A 400 -10.29 -8.37 9.19
CA ARG A 400 -11.15 -8.51 8.02
C ARG A 400 -11.74 -9.90 8.01
N ASP A 401 -12.99 -9.97 7.61
CA ASP A 401 -13.61 -11.23 7.31
C ASP A 401 -14.39 -11.06 6.02
N SER A 402 -14.20 -12.02 5.12
CA SER A 402 -14.98 -12.13 3.88
C SER A 402 -16.37 -12.71 4.16
N ARG A 403 -16.59 -13.31 5.33
CA ARG A 403 -17.88 -13.83 5.79
C ARG A 403 -18.86 -12.72 6.18
N PRO A 404 -20.17 -13.02 6.26
CA PRO A 404 -21.19 -12.09 6.72
C PRO A 404 -20.95 -11.62 8.17
N LEU A 405 -21.73 -10.59 8.54
CA LEU A 405 -21.72 -9.78 9.76
C LEU A 405 -21.18 -10.42 11.05
N LEU A 406 -20.69 -9.56 11.94
CA LEU A 406 -20.41 -9.90 13.33
C LEU A 406 -21.73 -10.18 14.09
N ASP A 407 -21.84 -11.36 14.71
CA ASP A 407 -22.93 -11.70 15.63
C ASP A 407 -22.48 -11.41 17.06
N ILE A 408 -22.23 -10.12 17.31
CA ILE A 408 -21.70 -9.61 18.57
C ILE A 408 -22.55 -8.43 19.00
N SER A 409 -23.08 -8.48 20.22
CA SER A 409 -23.81 -7.35 20.77
C SER A 409 -22.86 -6.16 21.03
N GLU A 410 -23.41 -4.94 21.06
CA GLU A 410 -22.64 -3.75 21.38
C GLU A 410 -21.92 -3.86 22.75
N ASP A 411 -22.58 -4.43 23.75
CA ASP A 411 -22.01 -4.59 25.09
C ASP A 411 -20.89 -5.63 25.12
N ASP A 412 -21.02 -6.72 24.36
CA ASP A 412 -19.97 -7.74 24.23
C ASP A 412 -18.74 -7.20 23.49
N LEU A 413 -18.94 -6.42 22.43
CA LEU A 413 -17.85 -5.75 21.72
C LEU A 413 -17.10 -4.82 22.69
N ILE A 414 -17.82 -3.97 23.42
CA ILE A 414 -17.24 -3.06 24.41
C ILE A 414 -16.49 -3.85 25.49
N HIS A 415 -17.05 -4.97 25.95
CA HIS A 415 -16.41 -5.83 26.93
C HIS A 415 -15.08 -6.40 26.41
N ALA A 416 -15.06 -6.89 25.18
CA ALA A 416 -13.88 -7.49 24.56
C ALA A 416 -12.72 -6.49 24.39
N VAL A 417 -13.01 -5.23 24.05
CA VAL A 417 -11.96 -4.21 23.80
C VAL A 417 -11.60 -3.38 25.02
N ARG A 418 -12.35 -3.46 26.13
CA ARG A 418 -12.16 -2.62 27.33
C ARG A 418 -10.74 -2.68 27.92
N GLY A 419 -10.04 -3.80 27.75
CA GLY A 419 -8.66 -3.98 28.21
C GLY A 419 -7.61 -3.26 27.37
N MET A 420 -7.92 -2.87 26.13
CA MET A 420 -6.98 -2.35 25.14
C MET A 420 -6.92 -0.82 25.16
N ARG A 421 -6.53 -0.23 26.30
CA ARG A 421 -6.61 1.24 26.49
C ARG A 421 -5.72 2.06 25.54
N ASP A 422 -4.66 1.45 25.03
CA ASP A 422 -3.72 2.07 24.09
C ASP A 422 -4.10 1.82 22.62
N LEU A 423 -5.31 1.32 22.34
CA LEU A 423 -5.76 1.04 20.98
C LEU A 423 -6.03 2.35 20.22
N HIS A 424 -5.26 2.57 19.15
CA HIS A 424 -5.36 3.71 18.22
C HIS A 424 -6.19 3.37 16.99
N THR A 425 -6.15 2.12 16.54
CA THR A 425 -6.88 1.64 15.36
C THR A 425 -7.68 0.39 15.71
N LEU A 426 -8.99 0.44 15.49
CA LEU A 426 -9.90 -0.69 15.68
C LEU A 426 -10.75 -0.89 14.42
N TRP A 427 -10.41 -1.88 13.61
CA TRP A 427 -11.19 -2.25 12.44
C TRP A 427 -11.72 -3.68 12.60
N LEU A 428 -13.04 -3.86 12.62
CA LEU A 428 -13.68 -5.16 12.74
C LEU A 428 -14.71 -5.31 11.63
N VAL A 429 -14.33 -6.09 10.60
CA VAL A 429 -15.17 -6.44 9.44
C VAL A 429 -15.92 -5.22 8.88
N PRO A 430 -15.22 -4.15 8.47
CA PRO A 430 -15.89 -2.97 7.93
C PRO A 430 -16.49 -3.18 6.54
N ASP A 431 -15.98 -4.18 5.80
CA ASP A 431 -16.38 -4.53 4.43
C ASP A 431 -16.89 -5.99 4.37
N PRO A 432 -17.97 -6.37 5.07
CA PRO A 432 -18.50 -7.73 4.93
C PRO A 432 -18.88 -7.98 3.46
N LEU A 433 -18.60 -9.18 2.95
CA LEU A 433 -19.13 -9.63 1.67
C LEU A 433 -20.45 -10.38 1.92
N TRP A 434 -21.41 -10.23 1.00
CA TRP A 434 -22.68 -10.94 1.08
C TRP A 434 -23.07 -11.51 -0.29
N PRO A 435 -23.75 -12.68 -0.34
CA PRO A 435 -23.98 -13.39 -1.60
C PRO A 435 -24.94 -12.69 -2.57
N SER A 436 -25.92 -11.93 -2.06
CA SER A 436 -26.95 -11.30 -2.88
C SER A 436 -26.93 -9.78 -2.75
N LEU A 437 -26.65 -9.10 -3.88
CA LEU A 437 -26.69 -7.64 -4.02
C LEU A 437 -28.01 -6.98 -3.59
N THR A 438 -29.10 -7.74 -3.49
CA THR A 438 -30.44 -7.17 -3.33
C THR A 438 -30.77 -6.74 -1.91
N SER A 439 -30.12 -7.31 -0.90
CA SER A 439 -30.39 -6.99 0.51
C SER A 439 -29.12 -7.13 1.36
N PRO A 440 -28.33 -6.06 1.55
CA PRO A 440 -27.25 -6.08 2.52
C PRO A 440 -27.81 -6.44 3.90
N PRO A 441 -27.07 -7.21 4.71
CA PRO A 441 -27.55 -7.59 6.02
C PRO A 441 -27.64 -6.35 6.92
N THR A 442 -28.61 -6.31 7.82
CA THR A 442 -28.82 -5.14 8.69
C THR A 442 -27.62 -4.97 9.62
N PRO A 443 -26.92 -3.82 9.59
CA PRO A 443 -25.77 -3.63 10.46
C PRO A 443 -26.17 -3.65 11.94
N THR A 444 -25.34 -4.28 12.77
CA THR A 444 -25.56 -4.36 14.22
C THR A 444 -25.19 -3.06 14.93
N TYR A 445 -24.23 -2.30 14.38
CA TYR A 445 -23.64 -1.14 15.04
C TYR A 445 -24.16 0.16 14.46
N THR A 446 -24.20 1.21 15.27
CA THR A 446 -24.60 2.56 14.86
C THR A 446 -23.52 3.57 15.25
N MET A 447 -23.68 4.84 14.88
CA MET A 447 -22.79 5.90 15.36
C MET A 447 -22.81 6.05 16.90
N ARG A 448 -23.89 5.60 17.57
CA ARG A 448 -23.93 5.52 19.04
C ARG A 448 -22.90 4.54 19.58
N THR A 449 -22.70 3.42 18.89
CA THR A 449 -21.67 2.42 19.20
C THR A 449 -20.29 3.05 19.13
N ALA A 450 -20.00 3.82 18.07
CA ALA A 450 -18.73 4.55 17.93
C ALA A 450 -18.49 5.51 19.11
N GLY A 451 -19.52 6.26 19.53
CA GLY A 451 -19.44 7.13 20.70
C GLY A 451 -19.13 6.38 22.00
N LYS A 452 -19.73 5.20 22.22
CA LYS A 452 -19.42 4.35 23.37
C LYS A 452 -17.98 3.81 23.32
N LEU A 453 -17.52 3.38 22.15
CA LEU A 453 -16.15 2.90 21.95
C LEU A 453 -15.11 4.00 22.25
N LEU A 454 -15.32 5.22 21.76
CA LEU A 454 -14.42 6.36 22.03
C LEU A 454 -14.31 6.72 23.51
N ARG A 455 -15.38 6.49 24.31
CA ARG A 455 -15.34 6.68 25.77
C ARG A 455 -14.51 5.60 26.47
N VAL A 456 -14.55 4.38 25.95
CA VAL A 456 -13.84 3.23 26.51
C VAL A 456 -12.38 3.20 26.05
N LEU A 457 -12.11 3.69 24.82
CA LEU A 457 -10.82 3.67 24.14
C LEU A 457 -10.35 5.12 23.87
N PRO A 458 -9.74 5.80 24.84
CA PRO A 458 -9.46 7.24 24.78
C PRO A 458 -8.38 7.64 23.76
N GLN A 459 -7.61 6.67 23.24
CA GLN A 459 -6.57 6.89 22.22
C GLN A 459 -7.05 6.52 20.80
N LEU A 460 -8.29 6.06 20.65
CA LEU A 460 -8.81 5.61 19.37
C LEU A 460 -8.88 6.79 18.38
N SER A 461 -8.15 6.65 17.29
CA SER A 461 -8.00 7.66 16.22
C SER A 461 -8.49 7.16 14.87
N SER A 462 -8.60 5.84 14.67
CA SER A 462 -9.11 5.23 13.44
C SER A 462 -10.08 4.09 13.80
N LEU A 463 -11.33 4.18 13.32
CA LEU A 463 -12.40 3.21 13.61
C LEU A 463 -13.00 2.69 12.32
N GLY A 464 -13.09 1.37 12.18
CA GLY A 464 -13.68 0.71 11.03
C GLY A 464 -14.67 -0.36 11.44
N LEU A 465 -15.96 -0.12 11.24
CA LEU A 465 -17.04 -1.08 11.51
C LEU A 465 -18.06 -1.02 10.38
N TYR A 466 -18.84 -2.09 10.26
CA TYR A 466 -20.05 -2.08 9.45
C TYR A 466 -21.19 -1.42 10.23
N PHE A 467 -21.48 -0.16 9.92
CA PHE A 467 -22.43 0.70 10.62
C PHE A 467 -23.77 0.80 9.90
N ASP A 468 -24.86 0.93 10.66
CA ASP A 468 -26.13 1.42 10.15
C ASP A 468 -26.14 2.93 10.22
N LEU A 469 -25.82 3.54 9.09
CA LEU A 469 -25.78 4.99 8.93
C LEU A 469 -27.15 5.57 8.60
N ARG A 470 -28.20 4.73 8.47
CA ARG A 470 -29.58 5.18 8.19
C ARG A 470 -30.27 5.69 9.45
N HIS A 471 -29.81 5.26 10.63
CA HIS A 471 -30.31 5.76 11.90
C HIS A 471 -29.71 7.14 12.19
N ILE A 472 -30.53 8.18 12.06
CA ILE A 472 -30.17 9.56 12.40
C ILE A 472 -29.76 9.61 13.88
N PHE A 473 -28.49 9.93 14.13
CA PHE A 473 -27.97 10.12 15.47
C PHE A 473 -28.23 11.56 15.88
N THR A 474 -29.18 11.77 16.79
CA THR A 474 -29.33 13.06 17.47
C THR A 474 -28.44 13.08 18.71
N PRO A 475 -27.29 13.77 18.69
CA PRO A 475 -26.46 13.88 19.89
C PRO A 475 -27.30 14.50 21.02
N GLN A 476 -27.43 13.81 22.14
CA GLN A 476 -27.98 14.46 23.33
C GLN A 476 -26.93 15.44 23.83
N GLY A 477 -27.28 16.70 24.12
CA GLY A 477 -26.36 17.86 24.21
C GLY A 477 -25.11 17.77 25.10
N ASN A 478 -24.90 16.69 25.86
CA ASN A 478 -23.67 16.38 26.60
C ASN A 478 -22.75 15.36 25.89
N ASP A 479 -23.17 14.78 24.77
CA ASP A 479 -22.45 13.77 23.98
C ASP A 479 -21.49 14.42 22.97
N LYS A 480 -20.70 15.42 23.39
CA LYS A 480 -19.60 15.89 22.53
C LYS A 480 -18.60 14.77 22.38
N LEU A 481 -18.51 14.21 21.18
CA LEU A 481 -17.51 13.20 20.83
C LEU A 481 -16.10 13.79 21.08
N PRO A 482 -15.16 12.99 21.62
CA PRO A 482 -13.78 13.42 21.72
C PRO A 482 -13.26 13.82 20.34
N ARG A 483 -12.66 15.02 20.21
CA ARG A 483 -12.05 15.56 18.96
C ARG A 483 -10.79 14.79 18.50
N ARG A 484 -10.80 13.45 18.56
CA ARG A 484 -9.62 12.60 18.38
C ARG A 484 -9.75 11.56 17.28
N LEU A 485 -10.98 11.28 16.82
CA LEU A 485 -11.19 10.35 15.73
C LEU A 485 -10.78 11.04 14.42
N ALA A 486 -9.64 10.66 13.87
CA ALA A 486 -9.11 11.21 12.62
C ALA A 486 -9.70 10.47 11.39
N GLU A 487 -10.03 9.19 11.55
CA GLU A 487 -10.48 8.34 10.46
C GLU A 487 -11.68 7.50 10.87
N ILE A 488 -12.71 7.50 10.03
CA ILE A 488 -13.80 6.51 10.08
C ILE A 488 -13.82 5.76 8.77
N PHE A 489 -13.71 4.45 8.85
CA PHE A 489 -13.80 3.54 7.73
C PHE A 489 -15.15 2.82 7.77
N CYS A 490 -16.13 3.35 7.02
CA CYS A 490 -17.48 2.78 6.95
C CYS A 490 -17.59 1.60 5.97
N GLY A 491 -16.57 1.37 5.15
CA GLY A 491 -16.53 0.24 4.23
C GLY A 491 -17.76 0.11 3.32
N THR A 492 -18.50 -0.99 3.45
CA THR A 492 -19.73 -1.27 2.67
C THR A 492 -21.04 -0.92 3.40
N SER A 493 -20.95 -0.14 4.48
CA SER A 493 -22.09 0.27 5.32
C SER A 493 -23.22 0.94 4.52
N PRO A 494 -24.51 0.63 4.80
CA PRO A 494 -25.64 1.30 4.16
C PRO A 494 -25.71 2.77 4.59
N CYS A 495 -25.71 3.69 3.62
CA CYS A 495 -25.74 5.14 3.84
C CYS A 495 -27.01 5.78 3.25
N PRO A 496 -27.75 6.63 3.98
CA PRO A 496 -28.83 7.44 3.40
C PRO A 496 -28.25 8.51 2.48
N ARG A 497 -28.96 8.80 1.38
CA ARG A 497 -28.47 9.66 0.27
C ARG A 497 -28.30 11.15 0.60
N THR A 498 -28.85 11.65 1.70
CA THR A 498 -29.08 13.10 1.86
C THR A 498 -28.68 13.70 3.21
N VAL A 499 -28.19 12.91 4.19
CA VAL A 499 -28.00 13.40 5.58
C VAL A 499 -26.56 13.29 6.08
N PHE A 500 -25.68 12.63 5.33
CA PHE A 500 -24.45 12.06 5.91
C PHE A 500 -23.31 13.06 6.15
N MET A 501 -23.23 14.12 5.36
CA MET A 501 -22.04 14.99 5.33
C MET A 501 -21.95 15.90 6.56
N VAL A 502 -22.94 16.77 6.75
CA VAL A 502 -22.90 17.79 7.81
C VAL A 502 -22.80 17.15 9.19
N GLU A 503 -23.60 16.13 9.46
CA GLU A 503 -23.59 15.45 10.75
C GLU A 503 -22.23 14.77 11.00
N VAL A 504 -21.67 14.03 10.04
CA VAL A 504 -20.39 13.34 10.30
C VAL A 504 -19.23 14.33 10.43
N TYR A 505 -19.19 15.42 9.65
CA TYR A 505 -18.15 16.45 9.82
C TYR A 505 -18.25 17.20 11.16
N GLU A 506 -19.46 17.50 11.62
CA GLU A 506 -19.66 18.07 12.96
C GLU A 506 -19.16 17.14 14.08
N HIS A 507 -19.25 15.82 13.86
CA HIS A 507 -18.99 14.80 14.88
C HIS A 507 -17.56 14.25 14.87
N VAL A 508 -16.92 14.16 13.70
CA VAL A 508 -15.52 13.70 13.53
C VAL A 508 -14.55 14.89 13.63
N GLY A 509 -15.05 16.11 13.50
CA GLY A 509 -14.26 17.33 13.45
C GLY A 509 -13.73 17.60 12.04
N VAL A 510 -13.48 18.87 11.76
CA VAL A 510 -13.15 19.43 10.43
C VAL A 510 -11.93 18.76 9.76
N SER A 511 -11.08 18.07 10.53
CA SER A 511 -9.88 17.38 10.03
C SER A 511 -10.05 15.87 9.79
N GLY A 512 -11.24 15.31 10.04
CA GLY A 512 -11.50 13.89 9.84
C GLY A 512 -11.68 13.54 8.36
N CYS A 513 -10.94 12.55 7.85
CA CYS A 513 -11.18 12.02 6.51
C CYS A 513 -12.17 10.86 6.59
N LEU A 514 -13.34 11.03 5.98
CA LEU A 514 -14.19 9.91 5.63
C LEU A 514 -13.60 9.25 4.38
N MET A 515 -13.00 8.08 4.57
CA MET A 515 -12.50 7.29 3.47
C MET A 515 -13.63 6.35 3.01
N PRO A 516 -14.30 6.60 1.85
CA PRO A 516 -14.99 5.52 1.18
C PRO A 516 -13.99 4.38 0.92
N SER A 517 -14.48 3.18 0.63
CA SER A 517 -13.68 1.98 0.32
C SER A 517 -12.85 2.11 -0.97
N THR A 518 -12.19 3.23 -1.18
CA THR A 518 -11.16 3.44 -2.19
C THR A 518 -9.88 2.76 -1.73
N LEU A 519 -9.86 1.42 -1.73
CA LEU A 519 -8.73 0.51 -2.00
C LEU A 519 -7.31 0.79 -1.41
N SER A 520 -7.10 1.83 -0.60
CA SER A 520 -5.82 2.50 -0.41
C SER A 520 -5.15 2.12 0.90
N SER A 521 -5.90 1.98 1.99
CA SER A 521 -5.35 1.52 3.27
C SER A 521 -4.91 0.05 3.23
N TRP A 522 -5.47 -0.75 2.33
CA TRP A 522 -5.14 -2.17 2.14
C TRP A 522 -3.81 -2.38 1.44
N LYS A 523 -3.41 -1.44 0.57
CA LYS A 523 -2.11 -1.49 -0.11
C LYS A 523 -1.00 -1.57 0.92
N GLU A 524 -1.08 -0.79 2.00
CA GLU A 524 -0.10 -0.76 3.10
C GLU A 524 0.19 -2.11 3.75
N PHE A 525 -0.73 -3.07 3.62
CA PHE A 525 -0.60 -4.42 4.14
C PHE A 525 -0.43 -5.47 3.05
N GLY A 526 -0.30 -5.10 1.77
CA GLY A 526 -0.02 -6.01 0.65
C GLY A 526 -1.10 -7.06 0.38
N PHE A 527 -2.26 -6.94 1.03
CA PHE A 527 -3.40 -7.84 0.86
C PHE A 527 -4.56 -7.05 0.27
N VAL A 528 -4.91 -7.33 -0.97
CA VAL A 528 -6.09 -6.73 -1.58
C VAL A 528 -7.20 -7.78 -1.61
N SER A 529 -8.39 -7.37 -1.20
CA SER A 529 -9.61 -8.18 -1.38
C SER A 529 -10.12 -7.91 -2.80
N MET A 530 -10.24 -8.95 -3.62
CA MET A 530 -11.14 -8.89 -4.78
C MET A 530 -12.55 -8.91 -4.23
N VAL A 531 -13.28 -7.82 -4.43
CA VAL A 531 -14.70 -7.94 -4.67
C VAL A 531 -14.82 -8.27 -6.16
N PRO A 532 -15.18 -9.50 -6.56
CA PRO A 532 -15.45 -9.79 -7.96
C PRO A 532 -16.60 -8.87 -8.39
N GLU A 533 -16.44 -8.15 -9.50
CA GLU A 533 -17.54 -7.50 -10.26
C GLU A 533 -18.38 -6.40 -9.57
N HIS A 534 -18.13 -6.02 -8.30
CA HIS A 534 -18.85 -4.89 -7.68
C HIS A 534 -18.19 -3.52 -7.85
N THR A 535 -17.32 -3.36 -8.85
CA THR A 535 -16.86 -2.03 -9.27
C THR A 535 -18.04 -1.10 -9.53
N THR A 536 -19.18 -1.58 -10.01
CA THR A 536 -20.37 -0.76 -10.25
C THR A 536 -21.03 -0.27 -8.96
N VAL A 537 -21.06 -1.07 -7.90
CA VAL A 537 -21.66 -0.67 -6.61
C VAL A 537 -20.71 0.21 -5.82
N VAL A 538 -19.43 -0.13 -5.74
CA VAL A 538 -18.42 0.73 -5.10
C VAL A 538 -18.29 2.05 -5.85
N LYS A 539 -18.22 2.02 -7.19
CA LYS A 539 -18.21 3.23 -8.03
C LYS A 539 -19.51 4.00 -7.88
N LYS A 540 -20.69 3.36 -7.87
CA LYS A 540 -21.96 4.07 -7.64
C LYS A 540 -22.06 4.67 -6.24
N ILE A 541 -21.61 3.98 -5.19
CA ILE A 541 -21.55 4.52 -3.83
C ILE A 541 -20.55 5.69 -3.78
N THR A 542 -19.40 5.56 -4.44
CA THR A 542 -18.37 6.61 -4.53
C THR A 542 -18.86 7.81 -5.35
N ASP A 543 -19.54 7.59 -6.47
CA ASP A 543 -20.11 8.62 -7.33
C ASP A 543 -21.29 9.31 -6.62
N ASP A 544 -22.17 8.54 -5.97
CA ASP A 544 -23.25 9.07 -5.12
C ASP A 544 -22.65 9.90 -3.94
N TRP A 545 -21.50 9.48 -3.38
CA TRP A 545 -20.74 10.22 -2.37
C TRP A 545 -20.14 11.53 -2.89
N LEU A 546 -19.42 11.47 -4.02
CA LEU A 546 -18.78 12.63 -4.64
C LEU A 546 -19.82 13.66 -5.10
N ALA A 547 -20.98 13.20 -5.59
CA ALA A 547 -22.10 14.08 -5.92
C ALA A 547 -22.67 14.79 -4.68
N ALA A 548 -22.81 14.08 -3.56
CA ALA A 548 -23.25 14.68 -2.29
C ALA A 548 -22.24 15.70 -1.74
N LEU A 549 -20.94 15.38 -1.80
CA LEU A 549 -19.85 16.29 -1.44
C LEU A 549 -19.90 17.59 -2.24
N LYS A 550 -20.06 17.49 -3.56
CA LYS A 550 -20.10 18.65 -4.46
C LYS A 550 -21.32 19.53 -4.22
N SER A 551 -22.50 18.92 -4.04
CA SER A 551 -23.74 19.64 -3.74
C SER A 551 -23.68 20.40 -2.40
N THR A 552 -22.96 19.87 -1.41
CA THR A 552 -22.81 20.51 -0.10
C THR A 552 -21.91 21.75 -0.20
N TYR A 553 -20.76 21.60 -0.89
CA TYR A 553 -19.84 22.73 -1.14
C TYR A 553 -20.50 23.87 -1.92
N GLU A 554 -21.33 23.54 -2.91
CA GLU A 554 -22.10 24.53 -3.68
C GLU A 554 -23.15 25.24 -2.80
N SER A 555 -23.83 24.52 -1.89
CA SER A 555 -24.80 25.12 -0.96
C SER A 555 -24.18 26.00 0.13
N GLU A 556 -22.95 25.69 0.58
CA GLU A 556 -22.19 26.51 1.53
C GLU A 556 -21.70 27.81 0.88
N GLN A 557 -21.30 27.77 -0.40
CA GLN A 557 -20.97 28.99 -1.15
C GLN A 557 -22.18 29.89 -1.42
N GLU A 558 -23.37 29.31 -1.63
CA GLU A 558 -24.60 30.09 -1.79
C GLU A 558 -25.06 30.75 -0.49
N THR A 559 -24.86 30.10 0.66
CA THR A 559 -25.20 30.66 1.99
C THR A 559 -24.21 31.71 2.48
N GLU A 560 -22.89 31.52 2.26
CA GLU A 560 -21.90 32.57 2.52
C GLU A 560 -22.05 33.78 1.57
N GLY A 561 -22.57 33.57 0.35
CA GLY A 561 -22.89 34.64 -0.59
C GLY A 561 -24.13 35.45 -0.23
N THR A 562 -25.06 34.90 0.55
CA THR A 562 -26.31 35.59 0.94
C THR A 562 -26.20 36.33 2.27
N GLU A 563 -25.32 35.92 3.19
CA GLU A 563 -25.12 36.63 4.48
C GLU A 563 -24.27 37.91 4.37
N HIS A 564 -23.75 38.26 3.18
CA HIS A 564 -23.04 39.52 2.94
C HIS A 564 -23.85 40.60 2.21
N HIS A 565 -25.16 40.41 2.01
CA HIS A 565 -26.00 41.44 1.35
C HIS A 565 -27.18 42.02 2.15
N GLU A 566 -27.46 41.58 3.39
CA GLU A 566 -28.52 42.17 4.23
C GLU A 566 -28.00 42.85 5.50
N ALA A 567 -27.22 43.92 5.36
CA ALA A 567 -26.99 44.89 6.44
C ALA A 567 -26.58 46.27 5.93
N GLN A 568 -27.45 46.97 5.19
CA GLN A 568 -27.45 48.42 4.91
C GLN A 568 -28.72 48.69 4.07
N GLY A 569 -29.65 49.59 4.35
CA GLY A 569 -29.82 50.68 5.30
C GLY A 569 -30.93 51.57 4.72
N LEU A 570 -32.01 51.80 5.47
CA LEU A 570 -33.11 52.71 5.13
C LEU A 570 -32.62 54.16 4.98
N ARG A 571 -32.99 54.85 3.88
CA ARG A 571 -33.57 56.23 3.87
C ARG A 571 -33.90 56.73 2.46
N THR A 572 -35.18 57.06 2.27
CA THR A 572 -35.79 57.97 1.28
C THR A 572 -35.44 59.45 1.60
N PRO A 573 -35.55 60.43 0.68
CA PRO A 573 -36.84 60.85 0.07
C PRO A 573 -36.87 61.34 -1.41
N GLN A 574 -38.12 61.31 -1.93
CA GLN A 574 -38.83 62.05 -3.00
C GLN A 574 -38.03 62.99 -3.94
N LEU A 575 -38.33 63.12 -5.25
CA LEU A 575 -39.58 63.61 -5.89
C LEU A 575 -39.54 63.33 -7.43
N GLU A 576 -40.72 63.07 -8.03
CA GLU A 576 -41.25 63.55 -9.35
C GLU A 576 -40.37 63.53 -10.64
N ASP A 577 -40.81 63.22 -11.85
CA ASP A 577 -42.10 62.81 -12.43
C ASP A 577 -41.87 62.37 -13.90
N THR A 578 -42.85 61.66 -14.46
CA THR A 578 -43.25 61.59 -15.89
C THR A 578 -42.39 60.94 -17.01
N THR A 579 -42.98 59.88 -17.58
CA THR A 579 -43.37 59.68 -19.01
C THR A 579 -42.77 58.53 -19.84
N ALA A 580 -43.72 57.73 -20.34
CA ALA A 580 -43.90 57.22 -21.71
C ALA A 580 -43.18 55.94 -22.20
N SER A 581 -44.02 54.90 -22.29
CA SER A 581 -44.41 54.16 -23.51
C SER A 581 -43.49 53.11 -24.14
N SER A 582 -44.13 51.94 -24.38
CA SER A 582 -43.98 51.05 -25.56
C SER A 582 -42.63 50.32 -25.68
N GLN A 583 -42.44 49.20 -26.36
CA GLN A 583 -43.23 48.11 -26.93
C GLN A 583 -42.17 47.14 -27.51
N SER A 584 -42.57 45.89 -27.71
CA SER A 584 -42.10 45.01 -28.81
C SER A 584 -40.75 44.26 -28.68
N GLN A 585 -40.91 42.94 -28.76
CA GLN A 585 -40.32 42.04 -29.76
C GLN A 585 -38.80 41.99 -29.94
N GLY A 586 -38.26 40.79 -29.69
CA GLY A 586 -37.96 39.92 -30.83
C GLY A 586 -36.52 39.45 -31.01
N VAL A 587 -36.43 38.14 -31.27
CA VAL A 587 -35.53 37.46 -32.23
C VAL A 587 -34.08 37.26 -31.76
N ARG A 588 -33.62 36.03 -31.45
CA ARG A 588 -33.22 34.86 -32.31
C ARG A 588 -31.78 34.96 -32.86
N CYS A 589 -31.12 33.79 -32.82
CA CYS A 589 -29.94 33.37 -33.60
C CYS A 589 -28.59 34.01 -33.22
N MET A 590 -27.43 33.39 -33.39
CA MET A 590 -26.94 32.01 -33.62
C MET A 590 -25.40 32.18 -33.58
N GLN A 591 -24.70 31.12 -33.19
CA GLN A 591 -23.40 30.67 -33.73
C GLN A 591 -22.28 31.70 -34.01
N GLN A 592 -21.15 31.50 -33.33
CA GLN A 592 -20.11 30.61 -33.84
C GLN A 592 -19.37 29.93 -32.69
#